data_AF-A0A9E0KPM1-F1
#
_entry.id   AF-A0A9E0KPM1-F1
#
_cell.length_a   1.000
_cell.length_b   1.000
_cell.length_c   1.000
_cell.angle_alpha   90.00
_cell.angle_beta   90.00
_cell.angle_gamma   90.00
#
_symmetry.space_group_name_H-M   'P 1'
#
loop_
_entity.id
_entity.type
_entity.pdbx_description
1 polymer ?
#
loop_
_entity_poly.entity_id
_entity_poly.type
_entity_poly.pdbx_seq_one_letter_code
_entity_poly.pdbx_strand_id
1 'polypeptide(L)' 'NIENQGCPNALTGPIARGDSGTVQKHIDAMARHLPDFASMYVHMGAIAVKLAREKGTLSAAQAKEILGMLKGAKS' A
#
# COMPACT_ATOMS: atom_id res chain seq x y z
N ASN A 1 4.80 -15.89 11.37
CA ASN A 1 5.84 -14.93 10.93
C ASN A 1 5.87 -13.61 11.72
N ILE A 2 4.79 -13.21 12.41
CA ILE A 2 4.78 -12.03 13.30
C ILE A 2 5.59 -12.27 14.59
N GLU A 3 5.54 -13.49 15.12
CA GLU A 3 6.20 -13.87 16.39
C GLU A 3 7.74 -13.83 16.33
N ASN A 4 8.35 -14.04 15.16
CA ASN A 4 9.82 -14.16 15.04
C ASN A 4 10.53 -12.91 14.49
N GLN A 5 9.84 -11.97 13.85
CA GLN A 5 10.53 -10.91 13.08
C GLN A 5 10.12 -9.47 13.43
N GLY A 6 9.11 -9.29 14.28
CA GLY A 6 8.52 -7.98 14.55
C GLY A 6 7.66 -7.47 13.38
N CYS A 7 6.67 -6.64 13.70
CA CYS A 7 5.69 -6.08 12.76
C CYS A 7 6.28 -5.50 11.45
N PRO A 8 7.46 -4.82 11.44
CA PRO A 8 8.03 -4.28 10.20
C PRO A 8 8.46 -5.36 9.20
N ASN A 9 8.99 -6.49 9.68
CA ASN A 9 9.51 -7.53 8.80
C ASN A 9 8.41 -8.38 8.17
N ALA A 10 7.24 -8.49 8.82
CA ALA A 10 6.06 -9.17 8.27
C ALA A 10 5.38 -8.39 7.13
N LEU A 11 5.68 -7.09 6.97
CA LEU A 11 5.16 -6.31 5.86
C LEU A 11 5.74 -6.82 4.54
N THR A 12 4.92 -7.59 3.86
CA THR A 12 5.12 -8.12 2.50
C THR A 12 3.96 -7.62 1.63
N GLY A 13 4.14 -7.64 0.31
CA GLY A 13 3.09 -7.20 -0.63
C GLY A 13 3.56 -6.12 -1.60
N PRO A 14 2.69 -5.72 -2.54
CA PRO A 14 3.07 -4.86 -3.66
C PRO A 14 3.56 -3.48 -3.20
N ILE A 15 2.95 -2.89 -2.17
CA ILE A 15 3.38 -1.60 -1.61
C ILE A 15 4.80 -1.68 -1.04
N ALA A 16 5.12 -2.74 -0.29
CA ALA A 16 6.44 -2.90 0.34
C ALA A 16 7.57 -3.06 -0.68
N ARG A 17 7.27 -3.57 -1.89
CA ARG A 17 8.21 -3.73 -3.01
C ARG A 17 8.19 -2.54 -3.99
N GLY A 18 7.29 -1.58 -3.82
CA GLY A 18 7.11 -0.47 -4.74
C GLY A 18 6.50 -0.87 -6.09
N ASP A 19 5.74 -1.97 -6.13
CA ASP A 19 5.02 -2.44 -7.32
C ASP A 19 3.73 -1.63 -7.51
N SER A 20 3.86 -0.43 -8.09
CA SER A 20 2.73 0.46 -8.35
C SER A 20 1.72 -0.13 -9.33
N GLY A 21 2.17 -0.93 -10.31
CA GLY A 21 1.29 -1.61 -11.26
C GLY A 21 0.29 -2.54 -10.57
N THR A 22 0.72 -3.34 -9.60
CA THR A 22 -0.18 -4.17 -8.81
C THR A 22 -1.07 -3.35 -7.88
N VAL A 23 -0.56 -2.26 -7.28
CA VAL A 23 -1.37 -1.34 -6.46
C VAL A 23 -2.50 -0.73 -7.28
N GLN A 24 -2.25 -0.30 -8.53
CA GLN A 24 -3.29 0.23 -9.41
C GLN A 24 -4.39 -0.80 -9.67
N LYS A 25 -4.01 -2.04 -10.01
CA LYS A 25 -4.98 -3.12 -10.24
C LYS A 25 -5.86 -3.39 -9.02
N HIS A 26 -5.29 -3.30 -7.81
CA HIS A 26 -6.05 -3.46 -6.58
C HIS A 26 -7.04 -2.30 -6.37
N ILE A 27 -6.61 -1.05 -6.62
CA ILE A 27 -7.48 0.13 -6.58
C ILE A 27 -8.65 -0.04 -7.55
N ASP A 28 -8.36 -0.42 -8.80
CA ASP A 28 -9.38 -0.61 -9.84
C ASP A 28 -10.35 -1.76 -9.51
N ALA A 29 -9.85 -2.81 -8.86
CA ALA A 29 -10.68 -3.94 -8.43
C ALA A 29 -11.58 -3.55 -7.25
N MET A 30 -11.05 -2.80 -6.27
CA MET A 30 -11.86 -2.27 -5.15
C MET A 30 -12.96 -1.35 -5.67
N ALA A 31 -12.63 -0.40 -6.55
CA ALA A 31 -13.62 0.52 -7.12
C ALA A 31 -14.74 -0.22 -7.88
N ARG A 32 -14.42 -1.32 -8.59
CA ARG A 32 -15.38 -2.07 -9.39
C ARG A 32 -16.23 -3.05 -8.59
N HIS A 33 -15.65 -3.71 -7.60
CA HIS A 33 -16.28 -4.88 -6.96
C HIS A 33 -16.62 -4.65 -5.50
N LEU A 34 -15.92 -3.73 -4.82
CA LEU A 34 -16.01 -3.52 -3.38
C LEU A 34 -15.89 -2.00 -3.05
N PRO A 35 -16.72 -1.13 -3.65
CA PRO A 35 -16.57 0.33 -3.52
C PRO A 35 -16.63 0.79 -2.06
N ASP A 36 -17.46 0.15 -1.24
CA ASP A 36 -17.59 0.44 0.20
C ASP A 36 -16.27 0.22 0.98
N PHE A 37 -15.39 -0.65 0.48
CA PHE A 37 -14.09 -0.97 1.08
C PHE A 37 -12.92 -0.17 0.47
N ALA A 38 -13.16 0.64 -0.56
CA ALA A 38 -12.10 1.43 -1.21
C ALA A 38 -11.41 2.37 -0.21
N SER A 39 -12.18 3.03 0.65
CA SER A 39 -11.65 3.90 1.70
C SER A 39 -10.75 3.13 2.69
N MET A 40 -11.14 1.92 3.11
CA MET A 40 -10.34 1.06 3.99
C MET A 40 -9.01 0.69 3.32
N TYR A 41 -9.04 0.28 2.06
CA TYR A 41 -7.83 -0.06 1.29
C TYR A 41 -6.86 1.11 1.23
N VAL A 42 -7.36 2.33 0.97
CA VAL A 42 -6.54 3.55 0.93
C VAL A 42 -5.85 3.81 2.28
N HIS A 43 -6.57 3.70 3.39
CA HIS A 43 -5.99 3.93 4.72
C HIS A 43 -4.93 2.88 5.07
N MET A 44 -5.22 1.60 4.82
CA MET A 44 -4.25 0.52 5.03
C MET A 44 -3.02 0.68 4.13
N GLY A 45 -3.22 1.09 2.87
CA GLY A 45 -2.14 1.36 1.93
C GLY A 45 -1.22 2.48 2.40
N ALA A 46 -1.76 3.57 2.94
CA ALA A 46 -0.97 4.67 3.49
C ALA A 46 -0.11 4.22 4.70
N ILE A 47 -0.67 3.38 5.57
CA ILE A 47 0.08 2.79 6.70
C ILE A 47 1.20 1.88 6.17
N ALA A 48 0.91 1.04 5.18
CA ALA A 48 1.91 0.17 4.56
C ALA A 48 3.05 0.96 3.88
N VAL A 49 2.75 2.09 3.23
CA VAL A 49 3.79 2.98 2.67
C VAL A 49 4.70 3.50 3.78
N LYS A 50 4.13 4.00 4.88
CA LYS A 50 4.92 4.51 6.02
C LYS A 50 5.86 3.43 6.56
N LEU A 51 5.33 2.23 6.83
CA LEU A 51 6.12 1.11 7.35
C LEU A 51 7.21 0.64 6.36
N ALA A 52 6.91 0.59 5.05
CA ALA A 52 7.89 0.22 4.04
C ALA A 52 9.01 1.26 3.88
N ARG A 53 8.69 2.55 4.11
CA ARG A 53 9.68 3.63 4.16
C ARG A 53 10.58 3.52 5.39
N GLU A 54 10.01 3.26 6.56
CA GLU A 54 10.76 3.05 7.81
C GLU A 54 11.68 1.82 7.73
N LYS A 55 11.23 0.74 7.06
CA LYS A 55 12.02 -0.47 6.80
C LYS A 55 13.10 -0.27 5.72
N GLY A 56 13.02 0.79 4.93
CA GLY A 56 13.95 1.06 3.82
C GLY A 56 13.70 0.21 2.56
N THR A 57 12.60 -0.55 2.47
CA THR A 57 12.28 -1.35 1.27
C THR A 57 11.60 -0.54 0.17
N LEU A 58 11.20 0.69 0.47
CA LEU A 58 10.52 1.58 -0.46
C LEU A 58 11.29 2.91 -0.58
N SER A 59 11.60 3.35 -1.80
CA SER A 59 12.24 4.65 -2.02
C SER A 59 11.27 5.82 -1.81
N ALA A 60 11.80 7.05 -1.70
CA ALA A 60 10.97 8.23 -1.48
C ALA A 60 10.10 8.53 -2.71
N ALA A 61 10.65 8.28 -3.90
CA ALA A 61 9.96 8.43 -5.17
C ALA A 61 8.80 7.44 -5.27
N GLN A 62 9.04 6.15 -5.02
CA GLN A 62 8.00 5.11 -5.04
C GLN A 62 6.91 5.37 -3.99
N ALA A 63 7.26 5.82 -2.79
CA ALA A 63 6.27 6.18 -1.79
C ALA A 63 5.41 7.37 -2.22
N LYS A 64 6.01 8.40 -2.83
CA LYS A 64 5.27 9.55 -3.35
C LYS A 64 4.30 9.14 -4.46
N GLU A 65 4.75 8.28 -5.38
CA GLU A 65 3.93 7.72 -6.46
C GLU A 65 2.72 6.96 -5.90
N ILE A 66 2.98 5.96 -5.05
CA ILE A 66 1.92 5.10 -4.49
C ILE A 66 0.94 5.92 -3.63
N LEU A 67 1.42 6.88 -2.82
CA LEU A 67 0.53 7.77 -2.06
C LEU A 67 -0.33 8.65 -2.97
N GLY A 68 0.20 9.07 -4.12
CA GLY A 68 -0.57 9.79 -5.13
C GLY A 68 -1.73 8.94 -5.64
N MET A 69 -1.47 7.69 -6.00
CA MET A 69 -2.48 6.73 -6.47
C MET A 69 -3.56 6.48 -5.41
N LEU A 70 -3.15 6.22 -4.17
CA LEU A 70 -4.07 5.98 -3.06
C LEU A 70 -4.95 7.20 -2.74
N LYS A 71 -4.43 8.42 -2.89
CA LYS A 71 -5.22 9.65 -2.72
C LYS A 71 -6.27 9.83 -3.81
N GLY A 72 -5.93 9.52 -5.07
CA GLY A 72 -6.88 9.58 -6.19
C GLY A 72 -8.04 8.58 -6.07
N ALA A 73 -7.80 7.45 -5.40
CA ALA A 73 -8.80 6.41 -5.17
C ALA A 73 -9.86 6.75 -4.11
N LYS A 74 -9.73 7.88 -3.39
CA LYS A 74 -10.59 8.26 -2.26
C LYS A 74 -11.90 8.97 -2.68
N SER A 75 -12.27 8.89 -3.96
CA SER A 75 -13.38 9.61 -4.58
C SER A 75 -14.71 8.89 -4.37
#